data_AF-A0A3D5PTR4-F1
#
_entry.id   AF-A0A3D5PTR4-F1
#
_cell.length_a   1.000
_cell.length_b   1.000
_cell.length_c   1.000
_cell.angle_alpha   90.00
_cell.angle_beta   90.00
_cell.angle_gamma   90.00
#
_symmetry.space_group_name_H-M   'P 1'
#
loop_
_entity.id
_entity.type
_entity.pdbx_description
1 polymer ?
#
loop_
_entity_poly.entity_id
_entity_poly.type
_entity_poly.pdbx_seq_one_letter_code
_entity_poly.pdbx_strand_id
1 'polypeptide(L)'
;MNRRKGSLSMMLLLFMTALLTVSVAFVFYEGRSGESVLRYRKGLVSVYAAESGANWALASFSRKGTAGEISFSLNDRTVAVSFPRKGSILSRAEDGNRDYRRYVNLTYKKDEEEGKTRIRVEDIRSEP
;
A
#
# COMPACT_ATOMS: atom_id res chain seq x y z
N MET A 1 14.82 37.93 -55.72
CA MET A 1 15.01 37.84 -54.25
C MET A 1 13.74 37.30 -53.58
N ASN A 2 13.63 35.98 -53.33
CA ASN A 2 12.50 35.41 -52.57
C ASN A 2 12.88 34.22 -51.66
N ARG A 3 14.18 33.91 -51.50
CA ARG A 3 14.66 32.75 -50.73
C ARG A 3 14.61 32.91 -49.20
N ARG A 4 14.39 34.12 -48.66
CA ARG A 4 14.44 34.37 -47.20
C ARG A 4 13.13 34.07 -46.45
N LYS A 5 11.98 34.06 -47.14
CA LYS A 5 10.66 33.83 -46.50
C LYS A 5 10.44 32.38 -46.07
N GLY A 6 10.92 31.41 -46.86
CA GLY A 6 10.81 29.99 -46.54
C GLY A 6 11.65 29.56 -45.33
N SER A 7 12.86 30.12 -45.18
CA SER A 7 13.74 29.83 -44.04
C SER A 7 13.16 30.28 -42.71
N LEU A 8 12.53 31.46 -42.66
CA LEU A 8 11.90 31.97 -41.44
C LEU A 8 10.71 31.10 -41.03
N SER A 9 9.89 30.70 -42.02
CA SER A 9 8.75 29.81 -41.79
C SER A 9 9.21 28.43 -41.31
N MET A 10 10.28 27.88 -41.89
CA MET A 10 10.88 26.62 -41.48
C MET A 10 11.43 26.68 -40.05
N MET A 11 12.13 27.77 -39.70
CA MET A 11 12.68 27.97 -38.36
C MET A 11 11.57 28.11 -37.31
N LEU A 12 10.49 28.82 -37.64
CA LEU A 12 9.30 28.92 -36.77
C LEU A 12 8.63 27.55 -36.58
N LEU A 13 8.52 26.75 -37.65
CA LEU A 13 7.90 25.43 -37.59
C LEU A 13 8.73 24.45 -36.75
N LEU A 14 10.06 24.50 -36.89
CA LEU A 14 10.99 23.75 -36.03
C LEU A 14 10.88 24.18 -34.57
N PHE A 15 10.76 25.48 -34.31
CA PHE A 15 10.59 26.00 -32.96
C PHE A 15 9.26 25.56 -32.33
N MET A 16 8.16 25.63 -33.08
CA MET A 16 6.84 25.16 -32.62
C MET A 16 6.82 23.66 -32.36
N THR A 17 7.45 22.85 -33.23
CA THR A 17 7.54 21.39 -33.02
C THR A 17 8.42 21.04 -31.83
N ALA A 18 9.54 21.75 -31.63
CA ALA A 18 10.37 21.61 -30.45
C ALA A 18 9.60 21.95 -29.16
N LEU A 19 8.88 23.07 -29.15
CA LEU A 19 8.02 23.48 -28.03
C LEU A 19 6.96 22.42 -27.73
N LEU A 20 6.25 21.94 -28.74
CA LEU A 20 5.22 20.92 -28.58
C LEU A 20 5.80 19.62 -28.02
N THR A 21 6.98 19.22 -28.50
CA THR A 21 7.69 18.03 -28.00
C THR A 21 8.07 18.18 -26.52
N VAL A 22 8.61 19.34 -26.13
CA VAL A 22 8.97 19.64 -24.73
C VAL A 22 7.73 19.67 -23.83
N SER A 23 6.62 20.27 -24.29
CA SER A 23 5.37 20.31 -23.53
C SER A 23 4.80 18.90 -23.30
N VAL A 24 4.77 18.06 -24.34
CA VAL A 24 4.30 16.66 -24.20
C VAL A 24 5.21 15.87 -23.27
N ALA A 25 6.52 16.00 -23.42
CA ALA A 25 7.49 15.34 -22.53
C ALA A 25 7.31 15.77 -21.07
N PHE A 26 7.07 17.07 -20.83
CA PHE A 26 6.84 17.61 -19.50
C PHE A 26 5.56 17.04 -18.86
N VAL A 27 4.44 17.05 -19.59
CA VAL A 27 3.18 16.47 -19.10
C VAL A 27 3.33 14.97 -18.82
N PHE A 28 4.03 14.24 -19.68
CA PHE A 28 4.29 12.82 -19.47
C PHE A 28 5.15 12.55 -18.23
N TYR A 29 6.16 13.38 -18.00
CA TYR A 29 7.03 13.29 -16.83
C TYR A 29 6.25 13.51 -15.53
N GLU A 30 5.43 14.56 -15.46
CA GLU A 30 4.55 14.85 -14.32
C GLU A 30 3.50 13.75 -14.09
N GLY A 31 2.90 13.22 -15.17
CA GLY A 31 1.96 12.11 -15.05
C GLY A 31 2.61 10.86 -14.45
N ARG A 32 3.83 10.53 -14.89
CA ARG A 32 4.56 9.35 -14.41
C ARG A 32 5.07 9.53 -12.97
N SER A 33 5.50 10.75 -12.60
CA SER A 33 5.93 11.04 -11.23
C SER A 33 4.75 10.89 -10.26
N GLY A 34 3.58 11.44 -10.59
CA GLY A 34 2.36 11.33 -9.79
C GLY A 34 1.87 9.90 -9.60
N GLU A 35 1.88 9.09 -10.67
CA GLU A 35 1.47 7.68 -10.57
C GLU A 35 2.35 6.89 -9.62
N SER A 36 3.67 7.06 -9.68
CA SER A 36 4.59 6.30 -8.82
C SER A 36 4.36 6.58 -7.33
N VAL A 37 4.17 7.86 -6.97
CA VAL A 37 3.87 8.30 -5.61
C VAL A 37 2.52 7.78 -5.12
N LEU A 38 1.50 7.79 -5.98
CA LEU A 38 0.18 7.27 -5.65
C LEU A 38 0.22 5.75 -5.37
N ARG A 39 0.94 4.98 -6.20
CA ARG A 39 1.11 3.54 -5.97
C ARG A 39 1.86 3.25 -4.67
N TYR A 40 2.93 3.99 -4.41
CA TYR A 40 3.67 3.88 -3.16
C TYR A 40 2.80 4.17 -1.94
N ARG A 41 2.02 5.26 -1.98
CA ARG A 41 1.08 5.63 -0.92
C ARG A 41 0.01 4.54 -0.70
N LYS A 42 -0.61 4.03 -1.76
CA LYS A 42 -1.59 2.93 -1.66
C LYS A 42 -0.99 1.67 -1.05
N GLY A 43 0.25 1.35 -1.42
CA GLY A 43 1.01 0.24 -0.83
C GLY A 43 1.24 0.42 0.66
N LEU A 44 1.74 1.59 1.08
CA LEU A 44 1.98 1.89 2.50
C LEU A 44 0.70 1.82 3.34
N VAL A 45 -0.40 2.42 2.86
CA VAL A 45 -1.68 2.39 3.58
C VAL A 45 -2.15 0.95 3.81
N SER A 46 -1.94 0.07 2.83
CA SER A 46 -2.29 -1.36 2.95
C SER A 46 -1.39 -2.09 3.96
N VAL A 47 -0.09 -1.77 4.02
CA VAL A 47 0.82 -2.33 5.04
C VAL A 47 0.36 -1.93 6.44
N TYR A 48 0.17 -0.63 6.68
CA TYR A 48 -0.27 -0.13 7.99
C TYR A 48 -1.62 -0.70 8.41
N ALA A 49 -2.55 -0.85 7.46
CA ALA A 49 -3.85 -1.45 7.74
C ALA A 49 -3.73 -2.94 8.14
N ALA A 50 -2.87 -3.71 7.46
CA ALA A 50 -2.63 -5.10 7.80
C ALA A 50 -1.95 -5.23 9.18
N GLU A 51 -0.94 -4.41 9.47
CA GLU A 51 -0.27 -4.38 10.78
C GLU A 51 -1.24 -3.99 11.92
N SER A 52 -2.11 -3.02 11.67
CA SER A 52 -3.15 -2.60 12.62
C SER A 52 -4.12 -3.73 12.94
N GLY A 53 -4.51 -4.53 11.93
CA GLY A 53 -5.34 -5.71 12.12
C GLY A 53 -4.66 -6.79 12.97
N ALA A 54 -3.35 -7.03 12.75
CA ALA A 54 -2.58 -7.96 13.57
C ALA A 54 -2.45 -7.46 15.02
N ASN A 55 -2.28 -6.16 15.23
CA ASN A 55 -2.22 -5.57 16.57
C ASN A 55 -3.57 -5.64 17.29
N TRP A 56 -4.67 -5.33 16.59
CA TRP A 56 -6.03 -5.51 17.11
C TRP A 56 -6.26 -6.96 17.55
N ALA A 57 -5.81 -7.92 16.74
CA ALA A 57 -5.95 -9.34 17.00
C ALA A 57 -5.24 -9.77 18.30
N LEU A 58 -3.99 -9.32 18.49
CA LEU A 58 -3.24 -9.55 19.72
C LEU A 58 -3.92 -8.95 20.95
N ALA A 59 -4.39 -7.71 20.85
CA ALA A 59 -5.07 -7.02 21.94
C ALA A 59 -6.40 -7.70 22.29
N SER A 60 -7.16 -8.13 21.27
CA SER A 60 -8.41 -8.87 21.43
C SER A 60 -8.17 -10.22 22.12
N PHE A 61 -7.14 -10.95 21.68
CA PHE A 61 -6.75 -12.23 22.26
C PHE A 61 -6.31 -12.09 23.73
N SER A 62 -5.53 -11.05 24.06
CA SER A 62 -5.10 -10.75 25.43
C SER A 62 -6.27 -10.44 26.38
N ARG A 63 -7.39 -9.90 25.88
CA ARG A 63 -8.53 -9.48 26.71
C ARG A 63 -9.63 -10.52 26.81
N LYS A 64 -9.93 -11.24 25.72
CA LYS A 64 -11.13 -12.09 25.60
C LYS A 64 -10.84 -13.57 25.36
N GLY A 65 -9.58 -13.97 25.16
CA GLY A 65 -9.17 -15.39 25.03
C GLY A 65 -9.66 -16.13 23.78
N THR A 66 -10.59 -15.55 23.02
CA THR A 66 -11.15 -16.09 21.78
C THR A 66 -11.29 -14.98 20.78
N ALA A 67 -10.81 -15.23 19.57
CA ALA A 67 -10.94 -14.29 18.47
C ALA A 67 -11.39 -15.10 17.24
N GLY A 68 -12.64 -14.89 16.85
CA GLY A 68 -13.16 -15.35 15.57
C GLY A 68 -12.61 -14.51 14.43
N GLU A 69 -12.93 -14.91 13.20
CA GLU A 69 -12.65 -14.08 12.04
C GLU A 69 -13.43 -12.76 12.12
N ILE A 70 -12.74 -11.66 11.84
CA ILE A 70 -13.36 -10.33 11.78
C ILE A 70 -12.91 -9.62 10.51
N SER A 71 -13.81 -8.83 9.94
CA SER A 71 -13.50 -7.89 8.88
C SER A 71 -13.96 -6.49 9.26
N PHE A 72 -13.13 -5.48 9.05
CA PHE A 72 -13.47 -4.08 9.27
C PHE A 72 -12.81 -3.19 8.23
N SER A 73 -13.28 -1.95 8.11
CA SER A 73 -12.70 -0.96 7.20
C SER A 73 -11.77 -0.01 7.96
N LEU A 74 -10.58 0.26 7.40
CA LEU A 74 -9.60 1.20 7.94
C LEU A 74 -8.89 1.92 6.79
N ASN A 75 -8.98 3.26 6.73
CA ASN A 75 -8.32 4.08 5.69
C ASN A 75 -8.59 3.60 4.25
N ASP A 76 -9.86 3.34 3.92
CA ASP A 76 -10.31 2.79 2.64
C ASP A 76 -9.74 1.40 2.29
N ARG A 77 -9.30 0.66 3.31
CA ARG A 77 -8.89 -0.74 3.20
C ARG A 77 -9.85 -1.63 3.95
N THR A 78 -10.22 -2.74 3.33
CA THR A 78 -10.88 -3.84 4.05
C THR A 78 -9.79 -4.67 4.72
N VAL A 79 -9.79 -4.66 6.05
CA VAL A 79 -8.89 -5.44 6.89
C VAL A 79 -9.64 -6.67 7.36
N ALA A 80 -9.10 -7.86 7.06
CA ALA A 80 -9.62 -9.15 7.50
C ALA A 80 -8.59 -9.84 8.39
N VAL A 81 -9.00 -10.24 9.58
CA VAL A 81 -8.16 -10.91 10.57
C VAL A 81 -8.70 -12.31 10.80
N SER A 82 -7.80 -13.29 10.79
CA SER A 82 -8.11 -14.70 10.99
C SER A 82 -7.06 -15.37 11.89
N PHE A 83 -7.43 -16.51 12.47
CA PHE A 83 -6.60 -17.29 13.39
C PHE A 83 -6.44 -18.70 12.82
N PRO A 84 -5.62 -18.87 11.77
CA PRO A 84 -5.59 -20.11 10.98
C PRO A 84 -5.13 -21.32 11.80
N ARG A 85 -4.34 -21.09 12.85
CA ARG A 85 -3.89 -22.11 13.80
C ARG A 85 -3.61 -21.48 15.17
N LYS A 86 -3.63 -22.30 16.22
CA LYS A 86 -3.24 -21.85 17.56
C LYS A 86 -1.81 -21.28 17.52
N GLY A 87 -1.63 -20.09 18.09
CA GLY A 87 -0.34 -19.39 18.07
C GLY A 87 -0.02 -18.67 16.76
N SER A 88 -0.99 -18.48 15.85
CA SER A 88 -0.79 -17.70 14.62
C SER A 88 -1.96 -16.78 14.33
N ILE A 89 -1.65 -15.57 13.88
CA ILE A 89 -2.60 -14.54 13.47
C ILE A 89 -2.27 -14.17 12.03
N LEU A 90 -3.27 -14.18 11.16
CA LEU A 90 -3.15 -13.68 9.81
C LEU A 90 -4.06 -12.46 9.64
N SER A 91 -3.44 -11.32 9.39
CA SER A 91 -4.12 -10.07 9.05
C SER A 91 -3.89 -9.76 7.57
N ARG A 92 -4.96 -9.46 6.85
CA ARG A 92 -4.94 -9.09 5.44
C ARG A 92 -5.58 -7.73 5.28
N ALA A 93 -4.95 -6.84 4.53
CA ALA A 93 -5.58 -5.59 4.09
C ALA A 93 -5.63 -5.54 2.56
N GLU A 94 -6.76 -5.13 2.01
CA GLU A 94 -6.94 -4.90 0.57
C GLU A 94 -7.71 -3.60 0.30
N ASP A 95 -7.45 -2.94 -0.83
CA ASP A 95 -8.42 -1.98 -1.37
C ASP A 95 -9.56 -2.68 -2.09
N GLY A 96 -10.64 -1.94 -2.34
CA GLY A 96 -11.77 -2.42 -3.12
C GLY A 96 -11.43 -2.94 -4.52
N ASN A 97 -10.30 -2.53 -5.09
CA ASN A 97 -9.81 -3.02 -6.39
C ASN A 97 -8.86 -4.23 -6.28
N ARG A 98 -8.40 -4.56 -5.06
CA ARG A 98 -7.46 -5.64 -4.74
C ARG A 98 -6.09 -5.53 -5.40
N ASP A 99 -5.75 -4.35 -5.92
CA ASP A 99 -4.47 -4.05 -6.55
C ASP A 99 -3.35 -3.92 -5.50
N TYR A 100 -3.71 -3.52 -4.28
CA TYR A 100 -2.78 -3.34 -3.18
C TYR A 100 -3.26 -4.17 -2.01
N ARG A 101 -2.91 -5.45 -2.05
CA ARG A 101 -3.10 -6.38 -0.96
C ARG A 101 -1.81 -6.48 -0.14
N ARG A 102 -1.96 -6.65 1.17
CA ARG A 102 -0.86 -6.94 2.09
C ARG A 102 -1.29 -7.94 3.14
N TYR A 103 -0.34 -8.76 3.55
CA TYR A 103 -0.53 -9.78 4.56
C TYR A 103 0.47 -9.58 5.68
N VAL A 104 0.02 -9.74 6.92
CA VAL A 104 0.87 -9.82 8.10
C VAL A 104 0.53 -11.13 8.80
N ASN A 105 1.52 -12.02 8.84
CA ASN A 105 1.45 -13.25 9.59
C ASN A 105 2.30 -13.11 10.85
N LEU A 106 1.66 -13.28 12.00
CA LEU A 106 2.29 -13.18 13.30
C LEU A 106 2.19 -14.51 14.02
N THR A 107 3.32 -15.01 14.53
CA THR A 107 3.37 -16.20 15.38
C THR A 107 3.60 -15.78 16.82
N TYR A 108 2.83 -16.34 17.75
CA TYR A 108 2.90 -16.01 19.17
C TYR A 108 2.82 -17.25 20.06
N LYS A 109 3.47 -17.17 21.22
CA LYS A 109 3.29 -18.08 22.34
C LYS A 109 2.47 -17.43 23.43
N LYS A 110 1.65 -18.26 24.07
CA LYS A 110 0.84 -17.89 25.23
C LYS A 110 1.41 -18.63 26.44
N ASP A 111 1.89 -17.86 27.40
CA ASP A 111 2.31 -18.37 28.71
C ASP A 111 1.34 -17.82 29.78
N GLU A 112 1.01 -18.64 30.76
CA GLU A 112 0.29 -18.20 31.95
C GLU A 112 1.28 -18.10 33.10
N GLU A 113 1.57 -16.86 33.51
CA GLU A 113 2.53 -16.55 34.56
C GLU A 113 1.81 -15.70 35.61
N GLU A 114 1.83 -16.14 36.86
CA GLU A 114 1.18 -15.45 38.00
C GLU A 114 -0.32 -15.13 37.77
N GLY A 115 -1.06 -16.02 37.10
CA GLY A 115 -2.49 -15.83 36.81
C GLY A 115 -2.77 -14.77 35.72
N LYS A 116 -1.74 -14.24 35.06
CA LYS A 116 -1.87 -13.34 33.90
C LYS A 116 -1.48 -14.08 32.63
N THR A 117 -2.31 -13.94 31.60
CA THR A 117 -1.95 -14.38 30.25
C THR A 117 -0.89 -13.43 29.68
N ARG A 118 0.33 -13.94 29.49
CA ARG A 118 1.39 -13.27 28.73
C ARG A 118 1.38 -13.79 27.30
N ILE A 119 1.39 -12.86 26.35
CA ILE A 119 1.56 -13.18 24.92
C ILE A 119 2.95 -12.70 24.52
N ARG A 120 3.77 -13.62 24.02
CA ARG A 120 5.07 -13.31 23.45
C ARG A 120 5.01 -13.53 21.95
N VAL A 121 5.33 -12.50 21.18
CA VAL A 121 5.46 -12.61 19.72
C VAL A 121 6.80 -13.27 19.40
N GLU A 122 6.78 -14.31 18.59
CA GLU A 122 7.99 -15.04 18.17
C GLU A 122 8.49 -14.62 16.80
N ASP A 123 7.57 -14.36 15.87
CA ASP A 123 7.91 -14.01 14.49
C ASP A 123 6.81 -13.12 13.89
N ILE A 124 7.22 -12.18 13.03
CA ILE A 124 6.34 -11.29 12.27
C ILE A 124 6.83 -11.31 10.83
N ARG A 125 5.96 -11.71 9.91
CA ARG A 125 6.21 -11.73 8.48
C ARG A 125 5.20 -10.86 7.76
N SER A 126 5.71 -9.92 6.97
CA SER A 126 4.89 -9.10 6.09
C SER A 126 5.09 -9.57 4.65
N GLU A 127 4.02 -10.02 4.01
CA GLU A 127 4.03 -10.55 2.66
C GLU A 127 3.25 -9.61 1.71
N PRO A 128 3.71 -9.42 0.46
CA PRO A 128 2.94 -8.77 -0.59
C PRO A 128 1.65 -9.54 -0.93
#